data_AF-I1BQQ9-F1
#
_entry.id   AF-I1BQQ9-F1
#
_cell.length_a   1.000
_cell.length_b   1.000
_cell.length_c   1.000
_cell.angle_alpha   90.00
_cell.angle_beta   90.00
_cell.angle_gamma   90.00
#
_symmetry.space_group_name_H-M   'P 1'
#
loop_
_entity.id
_entity.type
_entity.pdbx_description
1 polymer ?
#
loop_
_entity_poly.entity_id
_entity_poly.type
_entity_poly.pdbx_seq_one_letter_code
_entity_poly.pdbx_strand_id
1 'polypeptide(L)'
;MLQAYREEPPADFKCKDKFLIVSVLIEGELESLSLGDIWNRVETKEKGAIHQQKLRVEYVYPNQEPQQIVPVKEDDNNAKSLLNGEKEGDSNNNTNKADEVEAKMKKMEEELQRYKNEVENLRNAEPTVVVERVQKTTESPVSMIILFTMLALAIAYFVQQQKV
;
A
#
# COMPACT_ATOMS: atom_id res chain seq x y z
N MET A 1 -3.03 5.64 3.37
CA MET A 1 -2.09 5.54 2.23
C MET A 1 -0.78 4.99 2.75
N LEU A 2 -0.23 3.93 2.15
CA LEU A 2 1.08 3.40 2.51
C LEU A 2 2.14 4.44 2.12
N GLN A 3 3.01 4.79 3.06
CA GLN A 3 4.13 5.69 2.79
C GLN A 3 5.26 4.91 2.12
N ALA A 4 5.94 5.53 1.17
CA ALA A 4 7.05 4.88 0.48
C ALA A 4 8.17 4.56 1.46
N TYR A 5 8.68 3.33 1.39
CA TYR A 5 9.90 2.95 2.09
C TYR A 5 11.12 3.48 1.34
N ARG A 6 12.22 3.71 2.07
CA ARG A 6 13.51 4.13 1.47
C ARG A 6 14.13 3.02 0.64
N GLU A 7 13.92 1.77 1.07
CA GLU A 7 14.42 0.56 0.42
C GLU A 7 13.27 -0.44 0.37
N GLU A 8 13.24 -1.27 -0.67
CA GLU A 8 12.17 -2.24 -0.87
C GLU A 8 12.30 -3.37 0.18
N PRO A 9 11.24 -3.65 0.96
CA PRO A 9 11.29 -4.71 1.94
C PRO A 9 11.45 -6.09 1.25
N PRO A 10 12.19 -7.03 1.85
CA PRO A 10 12.39 -8.37 1.29
C PRO A 10 11.07 -9.08 0.97
N ALA A 11 11.06 -10.00 -0.01
CA ALA A 11 9.85 -10.71 -0.44
C ALA A 11 9.11 -11.48 0.68
N ASP A 12 9.84 -11.92 1.71
CA ASP A 12 9.27 -12.61 2.86
C ASP A 12 8.87 -11.65 4.01
N PHE A 13 8.91 -10.35 3.78
CA PHE A 13 8.61 -9.35 4.79
C PHE A 13 7.12 -9.37 5.15
N LYS A 14 6.83 -9.84 6.36
CA LYS A 14 5.49 -9.77 6.92
C LYS A 14 5.27 -8.40 7.54
N CYS A 15 4.40 -7.62 6.90
CA CYS A 15 3.94 -6.37 7.50
C CYS A 15 3.33 -6.62 8.89
N LYS A 16 3.71 -5.79 9.86
CA LYS A 16 3.26 -5.89 11.26
C LYS A 16 2.24 -4.82 11.61
N ASP A 17 1.88 -3.99 10.65
CA ASP A 17 0.94 -2.90 10.84
C ASP A 17 -0.45 -3.45 11.16
N LYS A 18 -1.09 -2.79 12.12
CA LYS A 18 -2.41 -3.12 12.62
C LYS A 18 -3.23 -1.84 12.62
N PHE A 19 -4.38 -1.89 11.99
CA PHE A 19 -5.37 -0.82 12.06
C PHE A 19 -6.47 -1.25 13.00
N LEU A 20 -6.85 -0.35 13.90
CA LEU A 20 -8.04 -0.52 14.71
C LEU A 20 -9.09 0.46 14.18
N ILE A 21 -10.16 -0.08 13.61
CA ILE A 21 -11.32 0.69 13.22
C ILE A 21 -12.28 0.66 14.40
N VAL A 22 -12.68 1.85 14.85
CA VAL A 22 -13.63 2.02 15.94
C VAL A 22 -14.83 2.77 15.37
N SER A 23 -16.02 2.23 15.60
CA SER A 23 -17.27 2.77 15.10
C SER A 23 -18.32 2.77 16.21
N VAL A 24 -19.23 3.75 16.15
CA VAL A 24 -20.34 3.92 17.06
C VAL A 24 -21.54 4.35 16.24
N LEU A 25 -22.71 3.84 16.61
CA LEU A 25 -23.97 4.24 16.00
C LEU A 25 -24.47 5.54 16.66
N ILE A 26 -24.79 6.55 15.85
CA ILE A 26 -25.18 7.87 16.33
C ILE A 26 -26.71 7.96 16.24
N GLU A 27 -27.37 8.18 17.38
CA GLU A 27 -28.82 8.34 17.47
C GLU A 27 -29.19 9.47 18.44
N GLY A 28 -30.24 10.23 18.10
CA GLY A 28 -30.92 11.16 19.00
C GLY A 28 -30.00 12.25 19.57
N GLU A 29 -29.78 12.24 20.87
CA GLU A 29 -29.02 13.28 21.57
C GLU A 29 -27.58 13.38 21.05
N LEU A 30 -26.98 12.25 20.60
CA LEU A 30 -25.61 12.17 20.07
C LEU A 30 -25.40 13.00 18.80
N GLU A 31 -26.42 13.20 17.97
CA GLU A 31 -26.32 13.96 16.72
C GLU A 31 -26.07 15.45 16.94
N SER A 32 -26.49 15.96 18.10
CA SER A 32 -26.35 17.38 18.46
C SER A 32 -24.98 17.74 19.07
N LEU A 33 -24.19 16.73 19.44
CA LEU A 33 -22.90 16.89 20.11
C LEU A 33 -21.76 17.03 19.09
N SER A 34 -20.67 17.66 19.52
CA SER A 34 -19.43 17.67 18.75
C SER A 34 -18.79 16.28 18.74
N LEU A 35 -17.98 15.97 17.72
CA LEU A 35 -17.30 14.66 17.62
C LEU A 35 -16.49 14.30 18.87
N GLY A 36 -15.82 15.28 19.49
CA GLY A 36 -15.07 15.06 20.73
C GLY A 36 -15.98 14.70 21.91
N ASP A 37 -17.13 15.37 22.03
CA ASP A 37 -18.09 15.12 23.10
C ASP A 37 -18.84 13.78 22.91
N ILE A 38 -19.10 13.39 21.66
CA ILE A 38 -19.63 12.07 21.31
C ILE A 38 -18.69 10.98 21.85
N TRP A 39 -17.39 11.05 21.54
CA TRP A 39 -16.44 10.06 22.04
C TRP A 39 -16.33 10.05 23.56
N ASN A 40 -16.23 11.21 24.20
CA ASN A 40 -16.20 11.32 25.67
C ASN A 40 -17.45 10.67 26.31
N ARG A 41 -18.63 10.91 25.75
CA ARG A 41 -19.90 10.34 26.24
C ARG A 41 -19.93 8.83 26.04
N VAL A 42 -19.62 8.34 24.85
CA VAL A 42 -19.72 6.92 24.52
C VAL A 42 -18.69 6.11 25.31
N GLU A 43 -17.47 6.60 25.44
CA GLU A 43 -16.44 5.96 26.26
C GLU A 43 -16.80 5.93 27.75
N THR A 44 -17.53 6.91 28.27
CA THR A 44 -17.88 6.96 29.69
C THR A 44 -19.16 6.19 30.02
N LYS A 45 -20.18 6.30 29.16
CA LYS A 45 -21.54 5.84 29.46
C LYS A 45 -21.96 4.60 28.68
N GLU A 46 -21.42 4.40 27.48
CA GLU A 46 -21.96 3.44 26.49
C GLU A 46 -20.84 2.65 25.79
N LYS A 47 -19.84 2.17 26.56
CA LYS A 47 -18.70 1.40 26.01
C LYS A 47 -19.11 0.20 25.16
N GLY A 48 -20.25 -0.42 25.48
CA GLY A 48 -20.79 -1.56 24.74
C GLY A 48 -21.34 -1.21 23.35
N ALA A 49 -21.61 0.06 23.07
CA ALA A 49 -22.02 0.54 21.75
C ALA A 49 -20.83 0.73 20.78
N ILE A 50 -19.59 0.66 21.31
CA ILE A 50 -18.38 0.79 20.51
C ILE A 50 -18.09 -0.54 19.82
N HIS A 51 -18.19 -0.55 18.49
CA HIS A 51 -17.77 -1.68 17.68
C HIS A 51 -16.33 -1.49 17.20
N GLN A 52 -15.49 -2.49 17.45
CA GLN A 52 -14.07 -2.46 17.12
C GLN A 52 -13.72 -3.58 16.15
N GLN A 53 -13.06 -3.22 15.05
CA GLN A 53 -12.54 -4.17 14.07
C GLN A 53 -11.05 -3.96 13.89
N LYS A 54 -10.29 -5.03 14.13
CA LYS A 54 -8.85 -5.05 13.91
C LYS A 54 -8.56 -5.58 12.51
N LEU A 55 -7.73 -4.84 11.78
CA LEU A 55 -7.23 -5.23 10.47
C LEU A 55 -5.72 -5.41 10.54
N ARG A 56 -5.24 -6.50 9.96
CA ARG A 56 -3.81 -6.76 9.76
C ARG A 56 -3.45 -6.45 8.31
N VAL A 57 -2.29 -5.83 8.12
CA VAL A 57 -1.77 -5.60 6.77
C VAL A 57 -0.95 -6.80 6.31
N GLU A 58 -1.16 -7.20 5.06
CA GLU A 58 -0.34 -8.15 4.33
C GLU A 58 0.13 -7.49 3.03
N TYR A 59 1.42 -7.66 2.72
CA TYR A 59 1.98 -7.21 1.45
C TYR A 59 1.91 -8.38 0.48
N VAL A 60 1.31 -8.13 -0.68
CA VAL A 60 1.15 -9.12 -1.75
C VAL A 60 2.01 -8.67 -2.91
N TYR A 61 2.92 -9.53 -3.35
CA TYR A 61 3.73 -9.30 -4.53
C TYR A 61 2.96 -9.74 -5.79
N PRO A 62 3.24 -9.17 -6.98
CA PRO A 62 2.48 -9.45 -8.20
C PRO A 62 2.35 -10.92 -8.59
N ASN A 63 3.27 -11.78 -8.14
CA ASN A 63 3.31 -13.21 -8.46
C ASN A 63 2.71 -14.10 -7.36
N GLN A 64 2.20 -13.51 -6.28
CA GLN A 64 1.54 -14.23 -5.20
C GLN A 64 0.02 -14.06 -5.35
N GLU A 65 -0.70 -15.17 -5.54
CA GLU A 65 -2.15 -15.11 -5.52
C GLU A 65 -2.62 -14.68 -4.12
N PRO A 66 -3.53 -13.69 -4.01
CA PRO A 66 -4.05 -13.27 -2.72
C PRO A 66 -4.72 -14.47 -2.05
N GLN A 67 -4.22 -14.85 -0.89
CA GLN A 67 -4.83 -15.92 -0.10
C GLN A 67 -6.27 -15.52 0.24
N GLN A 68 -7.22 -16.43 0.04
CA GLN A 68 -8.62 -16.16 0.34
C GLN A 68 -8.78 -15.77 1.81
N ILE A 69 -9.22 -14.54 2.05
CA ILE A 69 -9.49 -14.01 3.38
C ILE A 69 -10.81 -14.64 3.86
N VAL A 70 -10.71 -15.80 4.50
CA VAL A 70 -11.81 -16.29 5.34
C VAL A 70 -11.91 -15.35 6.56
N PRO A 71 -13.10 -14.83 6.91
CA PRO A 71 -13.28 -14.10 8.15
C PRO A 71 -12.94 -15.04 9.30
N VAL A 72 -11.74 -14.89 9.86
CA VAL A 72 -11.33 -15.60 11.07
C VAL A 72 -12.15 -15.01 12.21
N LYS A 73 -13.28 -15.66 12.51
CA LYS A 73 -13.78 -15.68 13.87
C LYS A 73 -12.76 -16.53 14.63
N GLU A 74 -12.10 -15.94 15.62
CA GLU A 74 -11.16 -16.64 16.49
C GLU A 74 -11.95 -17.67 17.31
N ASP A 75 -12.17 -18.85 16.73
CA ASP A 75 -12.47 -20.08 17.45
C ASP A 75 -11.33 -21.05 17.14
N ASP A 76 -10.58 -21.39 18.18
CA ASP A 76 -9.55 -22.42 18.15
C ASP A 76 -10.11 -23.72 17.55
N ASN A 77 -9.47 -24.25 16.51
CA ASN A 77 -9.18 -25.68 16.27
C ASN A 77 -9.02 -26.04 14.77
N ASN A 78 -7.86 -26.62 14.48
CA ASN A 78 -7.41 -27.39 13.32
C ASN A 78 -8.49 -28.17 12.53
N ALA A 79 -8.54 -28.02 11.20
CA ALA A 79 -8.69 -29.14 10.26
C ALA A 79 -8.41 -28.76 8.79
N LYS A 80 -7.56 -29.57 8.15
CA LYS A 80 -7.36 -29.72 6.70
C LYS A 80 -8.64 -30.19 6.00
N SER A 81 -8.90 -29.74 4.76
CA SER A 81 -9.68 -30.47 3.75
C SER A 81 -9.45 -29.82 2.37
N LEU A 82 -8.61 -30.37 1.50
CA LEU A 82 -8.86 -31.41 0.49
C LEU A 82 -9.75 -30.98 -0.71
N LEU A 83 -9.08 -31.02 -1.86
CA LEU A 83 -9.47 -31.08 -3.27
C LEU A 83 -10.82 -31.74 -3.61
N ASN A 84 -11.47 -31.23 -4.68
CA ASN A 84 -12.18 -31.91 -5.80
C ASN A 84 -13.32 -31.00 -6.31
N GLY A 85 -13.72 -30.96 -7.58
CA GLY A 85 -13.36 -31.73 -8.77
C GLY A 85 -14.22 -31.27 -9.97
N GLU A 86 -13.82 -31.65 -11.18
CA GLU A 86 -14.55 -31.53 -12.45
C GLU A 86 -15.97 -32.09 -12.40
N LYS A 87 -16.91 -31.49 -13.17
CA LYS A 87 -17.87 -32.20 -14.04
C LYS A 87 -18.35 -31.33 -15.22
N GLU A 88 -17.95 -31.78 -16.40
CA GLU A 88 -18.69 -31.99 -17.66
C GLU A 88 -20.21 -31.68 -17.78
N GLY A 89 -20.59 -31.23 -18.98
CA GLY A 89 -21.93 -31.23 -19.58
C GLY A 89 -22.03 -30.13 -20.65
N ASP A 90 -22.57 -30.28 -21.85
CA ASP A 90 -23.29 -31.35 -22.57
C ASP A 90 -23.29 -30.93 -24.06
N SER A 91 -23.27 -31.90 -24.97
CA SER A 91 -23.35 -31.67 -26.42
C SER A 91 -24.78 -31.40 -26.86
N ASN A 92 -25.00 -30.37 -27.70
CA ASN A 92 -25.80 -30.46 -28.94
C ASN A 92 -26.08 -29.07 -29.53
N ASN A 93 -25.47 -28.79 -30.68
CA ASN A 93 -26.13 -28.33 -31.91
C ASN A 93 -25.13 -27.64 -32.85
N ASN A 94 -25.20 -28.01 -34.13
CA ASN A 94 -24.70 -27.30 -35.32
C ASN A 94 -23.28 -27.63 -35.78
N THR A 95 -23.18 -28.64 -36.65
CA THR A 95 -22.02 -28.89 -37.52
C THR A 95 -21.66 -27.69 -38.41
N ASN A 96 -22.54 -26.68 -38.54
CA ASN A 96 -22.25 -25.42 -39.25
C ASN A 96 -21.79 -24.27 -38.33
N LYS A 97 -21.70 -24.48 -37.01
CA LYS A 97 -21.32 -23.44 -36.02
C LYS A 97 -19.96 -23.73 -35.37
N ALA A 98 -19.48 -24.97 -35.46
CA ALA A 98 -18.14 -25.36 -35.02
C ALA A 98 -17.05 -24.57 -35.78
N ASP A 99 -17.18 -24.45 -37.10
CA ASP A 99 -16.23 -23.71 -37.94
C ASP A 99 -16.21 -22.19 -37.61
N GLU A 100 -17.37 -21.61 -37.27
CA GLU A 100 -17.47 -20.20 -36.86
C GLU A 100 -16.91 -19.98 -35.44
N VAL A 101 -17.12 -20.93 -34.54
CA VAL A 101 -16.57 -20.89 -33.18
C VAL A 101 -15.05 -21.04 -33.22
N GLU A 102 -14.52 -21.96 -34.03
CA GLU A 102 -13.07 -22.14 -34.21
C GLU A 102 -12.43 -20.89 -34.82
N ALA A 103 -13.07 -20.27 -35.84
CA ALA A 103 -12.60 -19.01 -36.41
C ALA A 103 -12.60 -17.85 -35.40
N LYS A 104 -13.63 -17.76 -34.54
CA LYS A 104 -13.68 -16.76 -33.47
C LYS A 104 -12.66 -17.03 -32.37
N MET A 105 -12.44 -18.29 -32.02
CA MET A 105 -11.48 -18.70 -30.99
C MET A 105 -10.05 -18.41 -31.45
N LYS A 106 -9.74 -18.71 -32.71
CA LYS A 106 -8.46 -18.36 -33.34
C LYS A 106 -8.24 -16.84 -33.39
N LYS A 107 -9.26 -16.07 -33.77
CA LYS A 107 -9.19 -14.60 -33.77
C LYS A 107 -8.97 -14.03 -32.37
N MET A 108 -9.65 -14.58 -31.37
CA MET A 108 -9.50 -14.18 -29.97
C MET A 108 -8.11 -14.51 -29.43
N GLU A 109 -7.54 -15.65 -29.82
CA GLU A 109 -6.19 -16.04 -29.42
C GLU A 109 -5.12 -15.15 -30.06
N GLU A 110 -5.31 -14.75 -31.33
CA GLU A 110 -4.46 -13.76 -32.00
C GLU A 110 -4.52 -12.37 -31.33
N GLU A 111 -5.71 -11.92 -30.90
CA GLU A 111 -5.86 -10.67 -30.12
C GLU A 111 -5.19 -10.77 -28.76
N LEU A 112 -5.31 -11.91 -28.07
CA LEU A 112 -4.66 -12.15 -26.78
C LEU A 112 -3.13 -12.14 -26.92
N GLN A 113 -2.60 -12.73 -28.00
CA GLN A 113 -1.18 -12.68 -28.34
C GLN A 113 -0.70 -11.25 -28.61
N ARG A 114 -1.49 -10.45 -29.35
CA ARG A 114 -1.16 -9.02 -29.54
C ARG A 114 -1.11 -8.26 -28.23
N TYR A 115 -2.12 -8.42 -27.37
CA TYR A 115 -2.14 -7.74 -26.08
C TYR A 115 -0.96 -8.15 -25.18
N LYS A 116 -0.61 -9.44 -25.16
CA LYS A 116 0.57 -9.90 -24.42
C LYS A 116 1.86 -9.27 -24.96
N ASN A 117 2.04 -9.26 -26.28
CA ASN A 117 3.21 -8.65 -26.91
C ASN A 117 3.27 -7.14 -26.71
N GLU A 118 2.12 -6.45 -26.73
CA GLU A 118 2.04 -5.01 -26.46
C GLU A 118 2.39 -4.69 -25.00
N VAL A 119 1.86 -5.44 -24.03
CA VAL A 119 2.22 -5.29 -22.62
C VAL A 119 3.70 -5.60 -22.39
N GLU A 120 4.24 -6.63 -23.04
CA GLU A 120 5.66 -6.95 -22.96
C GLU A 120 6.51 -5.83 -23.57
N ASN A 121 6.10 -5.27 -24.71
CA ASN A 121 6.78 -4.14 -25.33
C ASN A 121 6.68 -2.87 -24.47
N LEU A 122 5.55 -2.61 -23.81
CA LEU A 122 5.41 -1.50 -22.86
C LEU A 122 6.27 -1.69 -21.60
N ARG A 123 6.46 -2.94 -21.16
CA ARG A 123 7.33 -3.27 -20.03
C ARG A 123 8.82 -3.18 -20.39
N ASN A 124 9.16 -3.55 -21.63
CA ASN A 124 10.53 -3.54 -22.15
C ASN A 124 10.91 -2.19 -22.75
N ALA A 125 9.94 -1.35 -23.12
CA ALA A 125 10.15 0.05 -23.42
C ALA A 125 10.60 0.72 -22.12
N GLU A 126 11.91 0.95 -22.02
CA GLU A 126 12.48 1.74 -20.94
C GLU A 126 11.68 3.04 -20.79
N PRO A 127 11.19 3.39 -19.59
CA PRO A 127 10.83 4.77 -19.37
C PRO A 127 12.11 5.56 -19.63
N THR A 128 12.08 6.45 -20.62
CA THR A 128 13.07 7.52 -20.71
C THR A 128 12.82 8.40 -19.49
N VAL A 129 13.36 7.96 -18.36
CA VAL A 129 13.36 8.72 -17.12
C VAL A 129 14.27 9.89 -17.43
N VAL A 130 13.67 11.03 -17.80
CA VAL A 130 14.33 12.31 -17.58
C VAL A 130 14.42 12.44 -16.07
N VAL A 131 15.45 11.83 -15.51
CA VAL A 131 15.91 12.09 -14.16
C VAL A 131 16.42 13.53 -14.21
N GLU A 132 15.53 14.49 -14.03
CA GLU A 132 15.94 15.79 -13.54
C GLU A 132 16.50 15.51 -12.14
N ARG A 133 17.82 15.27 -12.08
CA ARG A 133 18.54 15.25 -10.82
C ARG A 133 18.35 16.63 -10.22
N VAL A 134 17.42 16.76 -9.28
CA VAL A 134 17.51 17.78 -8.25
C VAL A 134 18.77 17.46 -7.48
N GLN A 135 19.88 18.05 -7.93
CA GLN A 135 21.14 18.08 -7.23
C GLN A 135 20.88 18.83 -5.93
N LYS A 136 20.43 18.13 -4.88
CA LYS A 136 20.59 18.62 -3.52
C LYS A 136 22.09 18.64 -3.29
N THR A 137 22.70 19.79 -3.53
CA THR A 137 24.04 20.11 -3.06
C THR A 137 23.96 20.08 -1.54
N THR A 138 24.24 18.90 -0.98
CA THR A 138 24.63 18.74 0.40
C THR A 138 25.97 19.41 0.54
N GLU A 139 25.94 20.72 0.77
CA GLU A 139 27.12 21.49 1.16
C GLU A 139 27.61 20.91 2.48
N SER A 140 28.71 20.16 2.37
CA SER A 140 29.47 19.57 3.47
C SER A 140 29.78 20.62 4.57
N PRO A 141 29.92 20.23 5.86
CA PRO A 141 30.09 21.09 7.04
C PRO A 141 31.27 22.09 7.02
N VAL A 142 32.06 22.16 5.95
CA VAL A 142 33.15 23.14 5.78
C VAL A 142 32.64 24.57 5.84
N SER A 143 31.47 24.87 5.27
CA SER A 143 30.87 26.21 5.35
C SER A 143 30.58 26.62 6.80
N MET A 144 30.05 25.70 7.61
CA MET A 144 29.83 25.91 9.05
C MET A 144 31.15 26.11 9.80
N ILE A 145 32.19 25.31 9.49
CA ILE A 145 33.51 25.47 10.10
C ILE A 145 34.09 26.86 9.80
N ILE A 146 33.99 27.34 8.56
CA ILE A 146 34.45 28.67 8.16
C ILE A 146 33.65 29.77 8.89
N LEU A 147 32.35 29.57 9.08
CA LEU A 147 31.51 30.53 9.78
C LEU A 147 31.88 30.61 11.27
N PHE A 148 32.10 29.46 11.91
CA PHE A 148 32.55 29.42 13.31
C PHE A 148 33.96 30.01 13.50
N THR A 149 34.89 29.78 12.57
CA THR A 149 36.25 30.36 12.67
C THR A 149 36.21 31.88 12.50
N MET A 150 35.43 32.41 11.56
CA MET A 150 35.26 33.85 11.36
C MET A 150 34.62 34.53 12.59
N LEU A 151 33.60 33.90 13.19
CA LEU A 151 32.97 34.41 14.40
C LEU A 151 33.94 34.44 15.60
N ALA A 152 34.74 33.39 15.77
CA ALA A 152 35.73 33.33 16.85
C ALA A 152 36.81 34.42 16.71
N LEU A 153 37.29 34.67 15.49
CA LEU A 153 38.27 35.74 15.21
C LEU A 153 37.68 37.13 15.47
N ALA A 154 36.42 37.37 15.09
CA ALA A 154 35.75 38.65 15.35
C ALA A 154 35.60 38.93 16.86
N ILE A 155 35.24 37.91 17.65
CA ILE A 155 35.15 38.03 19.10
C ILE A 155 36.53 38.32 19.70
N ALA A 156 37.58 37.60 19.28
CA ALA A 156 38.94 37.83 19.74
C ALA A 156 39.44 39.25 19.42
N TYR A 157 39.13 39.74 18.22
CA TYR A 157 39.44 41.12 17.81
C TYR A 157 38.70 42.15 18.67
N PHE A 158 37.42 41.95 18.94
CA PHE A 158 36.64 42.86 19.78
C PHE A 158 37.15 42.89 21.23
N VAL A 159 37.53 41.73 21.77
CA VAL A 159 38.15 41.63 23.10
C VAL A 159 39.52 42.32 23.14
N GLN A 160 40.31 42.27 22.05
CA GLN A 160 41.55 43.04 21.95
C GLN A 160 41.29 44.55 21.90
N GLN A 161 40.27 44.99 21.16
CA GLN A 161 39.91 46.41 21.08
C GLN A 161 39.39 46.99 22.40
N GLN A 162 38.79 46.18 23.28
CA GLN A 162 38.42 46.63 24.63
C GLN A 162 39.60 46.71 25.60
N LYS A 163 40.76 46.15 25.25
CA LYS A 163 41.98 46.18 26.07
C LYS A 163 42.96 47.30 25.68
N VAL A 164 42.68 48.03 24.59
CA VAL A 164 43.39 49.25 24.19
C VAL A 164 42.61 50.46 24.70
#